data_AF-A0A421K6Y0-F1
#
_entry.id   AF-A0A421K6Y0-F1
#
_cell.length_a   1.000
_cell.length_b   1.000
_cell.length_c   1.000
_cell.angle_alpha   90.00
_cell.angle_beta   90.00
_cell.angle_gamma   90.00
#
_symmetry.space_group_name_H-M   'P 1'
#
loop_
_entity.id
_entity.type
_entity.pdbx_description
1 polymer ?
#
loop_
_entity_poly.entity_id
_entity_poly.type
_entity_poly.pdbx_seq_one_letter_code
_entity_poly.pdbx_strand_id
1 'polypeptide(L)'
;MKRRFQRDPCVSHLTSWILQTGRELKPDRQQAELFLQALDAEDRPFSFRTFSDSAYTRRGSEDPLEKALHGSLADCWESLVQLNSKGAVITATINQTNGTGRCVEDICRVRAIFIDDDQGVDVERFTVQPHIQVETSPDHYHYYWRVEDFPLSEFQTCQQLLARRYQGDSRVQALNQSMQLPGFWRRKRLSHPRLPKVIAISEAPPLNRRLVEKLVGG
;
A
#
# COMPACT_ATOMS: atom_id res chain seq x y z
N MET A 1 -30.32 24.83 -27.16
CA MET A 1 -28.90 24.49 -26.90
C MET A 1 -28.77 22.98 -26.71
N LYS A 2 -28.19 22.26 -27.67
CA LYS A 2 -27.86 20.84 -27.49
C LYS A 2 -26.74 20.76 -26.45
N ARG A 3 -27.00 20.19 -25.26
CA ARG A 3 -25.91 19.83 -24.34
C ARG A 3 -25.00 18.86 -25.10
N ARG A 4 -23.81 19.31 -25.48
CA ARG A 4 -22.77 18.39 -25.95
C ARG A 4 -22.55 17.42 -24.81
N PHE A 5 -22.92 16.15 -24.99
CA PHE A 5 -22.39 15.07 -24.18
C PHE A 5 -20.88 15.08 -24.41
N GLN A 6 -20.15 15.84 -23.60
CA GLN A 6 -18.73 15.65 -23.45
C GLN A 6 -18.60 14.27 -22.83
N ARG A 7 -18.28 13.26 -23.66
CA ARG A 7 -17.80 11.97 -23.14
C ARG A 7 -16.68 12.31 -22.19
N ASP A 8 -16.82 11.93 -20.93
CA ASP A 8 -15.72 12.04 -19.99
C ASP A 8 -14.57 11.19 -20.55
N PRO A 9 -13.45 11.81 -21.01
CA PRO A 9 -12.36 11.08 -21.63
C PRO A 9 -11.80 10.02 -20.67
N CYS A 10 -11.93 10.21 -19.35
CA CYS A 10 -11.49 9.26 -18.33
C CYS A 10 -12.31 7.97 -18.33
N VAL A 11 -13.64 8.10 -18.41
CA VAL A 11 -14.54 6.96 -18.53
C VAL A 11 -14.28 6.27 -19.87
N SER A 12 -14.03 7.01 -20.95
CA SER A 12 -13.74 6.37 -22.24
C SER A 12 -12.46 5.54 -22.26
N HIS A 13 -11.40 5.95 -21.55
CA HIS A 13 -10.14 5.18 -21.50
C HIS A 13 -10.28 3.92 -20.64
N LEU A 14 -10.88 4.03 -19.45
CA LEU A 14 -11.15 2.85 -18.61
C LEU A 14 -12.12 1.89 -19.30
N THR A 15 -13.21 2.40 -19.90
CA THR A 15 -14.16 1.58 -20.65
C THR A 15 -13.48 0.90 -21.85
N SER A 16 -12.63 1.60 -22.59
CA SER A 16 -11.87 1.00 -23.69
C SER A 16 -10.95 -0.11 -23.20
N TRP A 17 -10.24 0.09 -22.07
CA TRP A 17 -9.39 -0.93 -21.47
C TRP A 17 -10.20 -2.15 -21.01
N ILE A 18 -11.34 -1.95 -20.35
CA ILE A 18 -12.24 -3.04 -19.93
C ILE A 18 -12.73 -3.82 -21.16
N LEU A 19 -13.17 -3.13 -22.21
CA LEU A 19 -13.64 -3.78 -23.45
C LEU A 19 -12.52 -4.54 -24.16
N GLN A 20 -11.29 -4.02 -24.16
CA GLN A 20 -10.14 -4.66 -24.79
C GLN A 20 -9.63 -5.87 -24.02
N THR A 21 -9.64 -5.81 -22.69
CA THR A 21 -9.06 -6.86 -21.83
C THR A 21 -10.09 -7.85 -21.29
N GLY A 22 -11.37 -7.51 -21.32
CA GLY A 22 -12.45 -8.26 -20.67
C GLY A 22 -12.37 -8.25 -19.14
N ARG A 23 -11.46 -7.46 -18.53
CA ARG A 23 -11.25 -7.46 -17.08
C ARG A 23 -12.10 -6.38 -16.41
N GLU A 24 -12.91 -6.79 -15.45
CA GLU A 24 -13.64 -5.87 -14.59
C GLU A 24 -12.73 -5.29 -13.50
N LEU A 25 -12.98 -4.04 -13.11
CA LEU A 25 -12.26 -3.37 -12.02
C LEU A 25 -12.82 -3.76 -10.64
N LYS A 26 -12.96 -5.06 -10.41
CA LYS A 26 -13.39 -5.61 -9.12
C LYS A 26 -12.17 -5.82 -8.21
N PRO A 27 -12.22 -5.36 -6.95
CA PRO A 27 -11.19 -5.67 -5.97
C PRO A 27 -11.07 -7.18 -5.72
N ASP A 28 -9.86 -7.63 -5.42
CA ASP A 28 -9.53 -8.98 -5.00
C ASP A 28 -9.39 -9.00 -3.47
N ARG A 29 -10.41 -9.54 -2.80
CA ARG A 29 -10.45 -9.59 -1.33
C ARG A 29 -9.37 -10.48 -0.75
N GLN A 30 -9.07 -11.59 -1.41
CA GLN A 30 -8.10 -12.57 -0.92
C GLN A 30 -6.70 -11.95 -0.87
N GLN A 31 -6.34 -11.13 -1.85
CA GLN A 31 -5.06 -10.41 -1.86
C GLN A 31 -4.93 -9.41 -0.70
N ALA A 32 -6.02 -8.70 -0.36
CA ALA A 32 -6.04 -7.78 0.76
C ALA A 32 -5.95 -8.53 2.11
N GLU A 33 -6.71 -9.62 2.27
CA GLU A 33 -6.67 -10.47 3.47
C GLU A 33 -5.28 -11.08 3.67
N LEU A 34 -4.72 -11.68 2.61
CA LEU A 34 -3.41 -12.30 2.62
C LEU A 34 -2.32 -11.32 3.04
N PHE A 35 -2.35 -10.09 2.51
CA PHE A 35 -1.39 -9.04 2.86
C PHE A 35 -1.48 -8.61 4.33
N LEU A 36 -2.70 -8.34 4.82
CA LEU A 36 -2.90 -7.85 6.18
C LEU A 36 -2.60 -8.94 7.22
N GLN A 37 -3.00 -10.18 6.96
CA GLN A 37 -2.64 -11.34 7.80
C GLN A 37 -1.14 -11.57 7.84
N ALA A 38 -0.45 -11.40 6.72
CA ALA A 38 1.01 -11.52 6.67
C ALA A 38 1.71 -10.42 7.47
N LEU A 39 1.11 -9.22 7.61
CA LEU A 39 1.63 -8.11 8.43
C LEU A 39 1.34 -8.27 9.93
N ASP A 40 0.15 -8.76 10.29
CA ASP A 40 -0.23 -9.08 11.67
C ASP A 40 -1.20 -10.25 11.70
N ALA A 41 -0.72 -11.40 12.20
CA ALA A 41 -1.51 -12.61 12.30
C ALA A 41 -2.61 -12.54 13.40
N GLU A 42 -2.54 -11.57 14.32
CA GLU A 42 -3.48 -11.46 15.43
C GLU A 42 -4.75 -10.65 15.09
N ASP A 43 -5.05 -10.47 13.79
CA ASP A 43 -6.24 -9.80 13.25
C ASP A 43 -6.57 -8.45 13.90
N ARG A 44 -5.52 -7.72 14.31
CA ARG A 44 -5.70 -6.40 14.92
C ARG A 44 -6.18 -5.39 13.86
N PRO A 45 -6.98 -4.38 14.27
CA PRO A 45 -7.45 -3.35 13.36
C PRO A 45 -6.33 -2.65 12.58
N PHE A 46 -6.67 -2.20 11.38
CA PHE A 46 -5.84 -1.35 10.55
C PHE A 46 -6.49 0.02 10.36
N SER A 47 -5.66 1.02 10.10
CA SER A 47 -6.12 2.32 9.60
C SER A 47 -5.97 2.32 8.08
N PHE A 48 -7.07 2.42 7.36
CA PHE A 48 -7.11 2.58 5.92
C PHE A 48 -7.26 4.05 5.56
N ARG A 49 -6.53 4.48 4.53
CA ARG A 49 -6.71 5.80 3.92
C ARG A 49 -7.13 5.63 2.47
N THR A 50 -8.07 6.46 2.06
CA THR A 50 -8.46 6.58 0.66
C THR A 50 -8.16 7.98 0.16
N PHE A 51 -7.91 8.15 -1.14
CA PHE A 51 -7.71 9.47 -1.76
C PHE A 51 -7.73 9.36 -3.29
N SER A 52 -7.82 10.51 -3.96
CA SER A 52 -7.65 10.67 -5.39
C SER A 52 -6.18 10.67 -5.80
N ASP A 53 -5.78 9.75 -6.69
CA ASP A 53 -4.43 9.71 -7.31
C ASP A 53 -4.49 10.17 -8.79
N SER A 54 -5.51 10.96 -9.15
CA SER A 54 -5.63 11.63 -10.44
C SER A 54 -6.12 13.07 -10.25
N ALA A 55 -5.65 13.99 -11.10
CA ALA A 55 -6.13 15.37 -11.11
C ALA A 55 -7.65 15.48 -11.44
N TYR A 56 -8.24 14.42 -11.98
CA TYR A 56 -9.63 14.40 -12.45
C TYR A 56 -10.66 14.17 -11.35
N THR A 57 -10.29 13.45 -10.29
CA THR A 57 -11.18 13.17 -9.15
C THR A 57 -11.09 14.24 -8.06
N ARG A 58 -10.06 15.09 -8.09
CA ARG A 58 -9.90 16.24 -7.18
C ARG A 58 -10.64 17.46 -7.74
N ARG A 59 -11.66 17.95 -7.03
CA ARG A 59 -12.35 19.21 -7.37
C ARG A 59 -12.15 20.20 -6.22
N GLY A 60 -11.43 21.29 -6.48
CA GLY A 60 -11.11 22.29 -5.46
C GLY A 60 -9.98 21.85 -4.53
N SER A 61 -9.93 22.44 -3.32
CA SER A 61 -8.90 22.16 -2.31
C SER A 61 -9.13 20.85 -1.55
N GLU A 62 -10.36 20.33 -1.53
CA GLU A 62 -10.73 19.12 -0.82
C GLU A 62 -10.82 17.91 -1.77
N ASP A 63 -10.36 16.77 -1.30
CA ASP A 63 -10.45 15.51 -2.04
C ASP A 63 -11.71 14.75 -1.61
N PRO A 64 -12.73 14.61 -2.49
CA PRO A 64 -14.00 13.98 -2.14
C PRO A 64 -13.85 12.48 -1.82
N LEU A 65 -12.74 11.87 -2.23
CA LEU A 65 -12.40 10.48 -1.98
C LEU A 65 -11.44 10.32 -0.81
N GLU A 66 -11.06 11.41 -0.14
CA GLU A 66 -10.27 11.32 1.08
C GLU A 66 -11.12 10.86 2.27
N LYS A 67 -10.80 9.69 2.79
CA LYS A 67 -11.40 9.10 3.99
C LYS A 67 -10.32 8.42 4.83
N ALA A 68 -10.55 8.41 6.14
CA ALA A 68 -9.87 7.53 7.07
C ALA A 68 -10.90 6.55 7.61
N LEU A 69 -10.59 5.25 7.54
CA LEU A 69 -11.42 4.17 8.05
C LEU A 69 -10.57 3.35 9.01
N HIS A 70 -11.14 2.94 10.13
CA HIS A 70 -10.44 2.21 11.18
C HIS A 70 -11.24 0.97 11.55
N GLY A 71 -10.59 -0.19 11.57
CA GLY A 71 -11.27 -1.45 11.89
C GLY A 71 -10.61 -2.66 11.24
N SER A 72 -11.30 -3.80 11.30
CA SER A 72 -10.92 -4.97 10.51
C SER A 72 -11.13 -4.71 9.02
N LEU A 73 -10.48 -5.52 8.17
CA LEU A 73 -10.78 -5.47 6.74
C LEU A 73 -12.24 -5.83 6.46
N ALA A 74 -12.82 -6.77 7.20
CA ALA A 74 -14.21 -7.19 7.04
C ALA A 74 -15.19 -6.03 7.28
N ASP A 75 -15.00 -5.27 8.37
CA ASP A 75 -15.85 -4.12 8.70
C ASP A 75 -15.72 -2.99 7.67
N CYS A 76 -14.51 -2.80 7.15
CA CYS A 76 -14.23 -1.72 6.18
C CYS A 76 -14.53 -2.12 4.74
N TRP A 77 -14.69 -3.41 4.42
CA TRP A 77 -14.64 -3.95 3.05
C TRP A 77 -15.60 -3.24 2.09
N GLU A 78 -16.88 -3.15 2.44
CA GLU A 78 -17.88 -2.55 1.55
C GLU A 78 -17.58 -1.07 1.27
N SER A 79 -17.18 -0.32 2.29
CA SER A 79 -16.80 1.09 2.15
C SER A 79 -15.58 1.25 1.24
N LEU A 80 -14.56 0.40 1.41
CA LEU A 80 -13.36 0.40 0.58
C LEU A 80 -13.67 0.05 -0.88
N VAL A 81 -14.52 -0.95 -1.13
CA VAL A 81 -14.97 -1.32 -2.48
C VAL A 81 -15.74 -0.18 -3.13
N GLN A 82 -16.64 0.48 -2.40
CA GLN A 82 -17.39 1.63 -2.90
C GLN A 82 -16.49 2.83 -3.21
N LEU A 83 -15.47 3.09 -2.40
CA LEU A 83 -14.50 4.16 -2.65
C LEU A 83 -13.60 3.81 -3.84
N ASN A 84 -13.12 2.57 -3.92
CA ASN A 84 -12.29 2.14 -5.05
C ASN A 84 -13.07 2.15 -6.37
N SER A 85 -14.36 1.77 -6.37
CA SER A 85 -15.20 1.84 -7.58
C SER A 85 -15.33 3.27 -8.11
N LYS A 86 -15.38 4.27 -7.22
CA LYS A 86 -15.33 5.71 -7.53
C LYS A 86 -13.94 6.22 -7.95
N GLY A 87 -12.92 5.36 -7.90
CA GLY A 87 -11.55 5.67 -8.34
C GLY A 87 -10.59 6.03 -7.22
N ALA A 88 -10.96 5.83 -5.95
CA ALA A 88 -10.06 6.07 -4.84
C ALA A 88 -8.92 5.05 -4.83
N VAL A 89 -7.70 5.52 -4.57
CA VAL A 89 -6.61 4.64 -4.14
C VAL A 89 -6.91 4.21 -2.71
N ILE A 90 -6.70 2.92 -2.44
CA ILE A 90 -6.87 2.34 -1.11
C ILE A 90 -5.48 2.02 -0.56
N THR A 91 -5.17 2.55 0.62
CA THR A 91 -3.91 2.31 1.33
C THR A 91 -4.17 1.87 2.76
N ALA A 92 -3.22 1.17 3.36
CA ALA A 92 -3.20 0.82 4.77
C ALA A 92 -1.98 1.47 5.44
N THR A 93 -2.16 2.05 6.61
CA THR A 93 -1.04 2.43 7.48
C THR A 93 -0.38 1.15 7.98
N ILE A 94 0.91 0.99 7.66
CA ILE A 94 1.61 -0.27 7.89
C ILE A 94 1.84 -0.51 9.38
N ASN A 95 2.29 0.51 10.10
CA ASN A 95 2.49 0.41 11.54
C ASN A 95 1.17 0.52 12.29
N GLN A 96 1.08 -0.14 13.43
CA GLN A 96 -0.16 -0.25 14.19
C GLN A 96 -0.52 1.09 14.82
N THR A 97 -1.75 1.53 14.58
CA THR A 97 -2.34 2.70 15.23
C THR A 97 -3.06 2.31 16.53
N ASN A 98 -3.44 3.30 17.32
CA ASN A 98 -4.36 3.17 18.46
C ASN A 98 -5.82 2.86 18.06
N GLY A 99 -6.13 2.75 16.76
CA GLY A 99 -7.47 2.49 16.25
C GLY A 99 -8.39 3.72 16.16
N THR A 100 -7.96 4.89 16.63
CA THR A 100 -8.74 6.13 16.58
C THR A 100 -8.15 7.20 15.67
N GLY A 101 -6.85 7.09 15.37
CA GLY A 101 -6.15 8.08 14.56
C GLY A 101 -5.08 7.48 13.64
N ARG A 102 -4.27 8.37 13.06
CA ARG A 102 -3.20 8.04 12.10
C ARG A 102 -2.04 9.03 12.11
N CYS A 103 -2.02 9.98 13.04
CA CYS A 103 -0.87 10.85 13.25
C CYS A 103 0.28 10.02 13.82
N VAL A 104 1.49 10.59 13.87
CA VAL A 104 2.66 9.86 14.37
C VAL A 104 2.46 9.45 15.83
N GLU A 105 1.78 10.30 16.61
CA GLU A 105 1.42 10.11 18.01
C GLU A 105 0.40 8.98 18.21
N ASP A 106 -0.36 8.61 17.17
CA ASP A 106 -1.31 7.51 17.21
C ASP A 106 -0.65 6.15 16.96
N ILE A 107 0.63 6.11 16.57
CA ILE A 107 1.33 4.85 16.30
C ILE A 107 1.80 4.21 17.60
N CYS A 108 1.36 2.98 17.84
CA CYS A 108 1.67 2.25 19.07
C CYS A 108 2.74 1.17 18.88
N ARG A 109 2.93 0.67 17.65
CA ARG A 109 3.90 -0.42 17.38
C ARG A 109 4.35 -0.43 15.92
N VAL A 110 5.64 -0.67 15.68
CA VAL A 110 6.16 -0.97 14.33
C VAL A 110 5.79 -2.41 13.98
N ARG A 111 5.05 -2.62 12.89
CA ARG A 111 4.76 -3.98 12.38
C ARG A 111 5.90 -4.50 11.51
N ALA A 112 6.39 -3.63 10.64
CA ALA A 112 7.38 -3.97 9.64
C ALA A 112 8.19 -2.74 9.24
N ILE A 113 9.43 -2.98 8.83
CA ILE A 113 10.22 -2.06 8.00
C ILE A 113 10.07 -2.49 6.53
N PHE A 114 10.23 -1.56 5.59
CA PHE A 114 9.85 -1.83 4.20
C PHE A 114 10.50 -0.89 3.20
N ILE A 115 10.52 -1.30 1.94
CA ILE A 115 10.98 -0.44 0.84
C ILE A 115 9.92 -0.38 -0.26
N ASP A 116 9.86 0.76 -0.93
CA ASP A 116 9.18 0.97 -2.21
C ASP A 116 10.25 1.00 -3.30
N ASP A 117 10.24 -0.03 -4.15
CA ASP A 117 11.24 -0.28 -5.18
C ASP A 117 10.63 -0.07 -6.57
N ASP A 118 10.93 1.10 -7.15
CA ASP A 118 10.58 1.46 -8.52
C ASP A 118 11.69 1.05 -9.53
N GLN A 119 12.79 0.45 -9.09
CA GLN A 119 13.96 0.13 -9.93
C GLN A 119 14.12 -1.36 -10.26
N GLY A 120 13.34 -2.23 -9.63
CA GLY A 120 13.38 -3.67 -9.90
C GLY A 120 14.65 -4.31 -9.34
N VAL A 121 14.95 -4.02 -8.07
CA VAL A 121 16.07 -4.61 -7.34
C VAL A 121 15.93 -6.13 -7.32
N ASP A 122 17.01 -6.81 -7.67
CA ASP A 122 17.12 -8.26 -7.51
C ASP A 122 16.98 -8.64 -6.03
N VAL A 123 15.97 -9.46 -5.74
CA VAL A 123 15.61 -9.92 -4.39
C VAL A 123 16.76 -10.69 -3.71
N GLU A 124 17.66 -11.29 -4.48
CA GLU A 124 18.84 -11.98 -3.96
C GLU A 124 19.85 -11.02 -3.30
N ARG A 125 19.76 -9.71 -3.59
CA ARG A 125 20.63 -8.69 -2.97
C ARG A 125 20.30 -8.43 -1.52
N PHE A 126 19.09 -8.77 -1.05
CA PHE A 126 18.73 -8.57 0.36
C PHE A 126 19.49 -9.54 1.26
N THR A 127 20.28 -9.00 2.20
CA THR A 127 21.06 -9.81 3.16
C THR A 127 20.19 -10.61 4.13
N VAL A 128 18.91 -10.23 4.24
CA VAL A 128 17.82 -10.94 4.88
C VAL A 128 16.62 -10.87 3.95
N GLN A 129 16.04 -12.02 3.61
CA GLN A 129 14.92 -12.09 2.67
C GLN A 129 13.64 -11.46 3.25
N PRO A 130 12.83 -10.76 2.44
CA PRO A 130 11.59 -10.14 2.89
C PRO A 130 10.55 -11.17 3.31
N HIS A 131 9.69 -10.79 4.26
CA HIS A 131 8.55 -11.61 4.66
C HIS A 131 7.40 -11.52 3.68
N ILE A 132 7.25 -10.37 3.03
CA ILE A 132 6.16 -10.10 2.08
C ILE A 132 6.74 -9.39 0.88
N GLN A 133 6.42 -9.91 -0.31
CA GLN A 133 6.69 -9.25 -1.58
C GLN A 133 5.37 -8.95 -2.28
N VAL A 134 5.19 -7.68 -2.63
CA VAL A 134 4.04 -7.18 -3.39
C VAL A 134 4.54 -6.67 -4.73
N GLU A 135 4.01 -7.20 -5.83
CA GLU A 135 4.17 -6.59 -7.14
C GLU A 135 3.12 -5.47 -7.26
N THR A 136 3.57 -4.21 -7.34
CA THR A 136 2.68 -3.05 -7.48
C THR A 136 2.38 -2.74 -8.95
N SER A 137 3.34 -3.05 -9.82
CA SER A 137 3.24 -3.08 -11.27
C SER A 137 4.39 -3.90 -11.85
N PRO A 138 4.39 -4.20 -13.17
CA PRO A 138 5.53 -4.85 -13.79
C PRO A 138 6.84 -4.14 -13.40
N ASP A 139 7.78 -4.90 -12.87
CA ASP A 139 9.10 -4.48 -12.42
C ASP A 139 9.14 -3.48 -11.24
N HIS A 140 8.03 -3.29 -10.52
CA HIS A 140 7.97 -2.44 -9.32
C HIS A 140 7.37 -3.20 -8.14
N TYR A 141 8.03 -3.11 -6.99
CA TYR A 141 7.75 -3.96 -5.85
C TYR A 141 7.73 -3.18 -4.54
N HIS A 142 6.91 -3.65 -3.60
CA HIS A 142 7.12 -3.34 -2.20
C HIS A 142 7.63 -4.60 -1.50
N TYR A 143 8.62 -4.43 -0.65
CA TYR A 143 9.17 -5.50 0.19
C TYR A 143 9.02 -5.13 1.65
N TYR A 144 8.53 -6.07 2.47
CA TYR A 144 8.29 -5.85 3.89
C TYR A 144 9.01 -6.90 4.74
N TRP A 145 9.65 -6.43 5.81
CA TRP A 145 10.23 -7.26 6.85
C TRP A 145 9.51 -6.97 8.16
N ARG A 146 8.76 -7.95 8.66
CA ARG A 146 8.18 -7.93 10.01
C ARG A 146 9.29 -7.80 11.04
N VAL A 147 9.03 -7.08 12.12
CA VAL A 147 9.98 -6.87 13.21
C VAL A 147 9.34 -7.16 14.56
N GLU A 148 10.14 -7.60 15.52
CA GLU A 148 9.74 -7.74 16.93
C GLU A 148 10.37 -6.63 17.78
N ASP A 149 9.61 -6.09 18.74
CA ASP A 149 10.04 -5.10 19.74
C ASP A 149 10.86 -3.93 19.19
N PHE A 150 10.50 -3.44 18.00
CA PHE A 150 11.25 -2.39 17.31
C PHE A 150 10.89 -0.98 17.83
N PRO A 151 11.87 -0.16 18.27
CA PRO A 151 11.60 1.17 18.81
C PRO A 151 11.00 2.14 17.79
N LEU A 152 9.91 2.81 18.15
CA LEU A 152 9.26 3.82 17.28
C LEU A 152 10.22 4.93 16.86
N SER A 153 11.07 5.39 17.79
CA SER A 153 12.05 6.47 17.59
C SER A 153 13.12 6.16 16.56
N GLU A 154 13.37 4.89 16.26
CA GLU A 154 14.42 4.45 15.34
C GLU A 154 13.91 4.14 13.93
N PHE A 155 12.59 4.10 13.75
CA PHE A 155 11.94 3.67 12.52
C PHE A 155 12.40 4.49 11.31
N GLN A 156 12.36 5.81 11.44
CA GLN A 156 12.69 6.71 10.34
C GLN A 156 14.15 6.54 9.89
N THR A 157 15.08 6.46 10.85
CA THR A 157 16.50 6.23 10.55
C THR A 157 16.72 4.88 9.88
N CYS A 158 16.04 3.83 10.35
CA CYS A 158 16.11 2.50 9.74
C CYS A 158 15.60 2.52 8.28
N GLN A 159 14.46 3.14 8.01
CA GLN A 159 13.91 3.29 6.66
C GLN A 159 14.87 4.05 5.73
N GLN A 160 15.50 5.13 6.22
CA GLN A 160 16.51 5.88 5.45
C GLN A 160 17.71 5.02 5.08
N LEU A 161 18.20 4.18 6.00
CA LEU A 161 19.30 3.26 5.74
C LEU A 161 18.91 2.17 4.72
N LEU A 162 17.71 1.59 4.84
CA LEU A 162 17.18 0.65 3.86
C LEU A 162 17.09 1.26 2.46
N ALA A 163 16.47 2.44 2.34
CA ALA A 163 16.32 3.16 1.08
C ALA A 163 17.69 3.47 0.46
N ARG A 164 18.66 3.92 1.27
CA ARG A 164 20.03 4.18 0.79
C ARG A 164 20.74 2.90 0.33
N ARG A 165 20.64 1.82 1.08
CA ARG A 165 21.35 0.56 0.79
C ARG A 165 20.80 -0.14 -0.44
N TYR A 166 19.47 -0.20 -0.55
CA TYR A 166 18.78 -0.93 -1.61
C TYR A 166 18.16 -0.02 -2.67
N GLN A 167 18.47 1.27 -2.67
CA GLN A 167 18.01 2.25 -3.67
C GLN A 167 16.48 2.40 -3.77
N GLY A 168 15.77 2.18 -2.65
CA GLY A 168 14.32 2.42 -2.55
C GLY A 168 13.95 3.91 -2.43
N ASP A 169 12.66 4.22 -2.52
CA ASP A 169 12.14 5.59 -2.39
C ASP A 169 12.43 6.18 -0.99
N SER A 170 13.25 7.22 -0.93
CA SER A 170 13.65 7.90 0.31
C SER A 170 12.51 8.64 1.01
N ARG A 171 11.35 8.81 0.36
CA ARG A 171 10.16 9.42 0.94
C ARG A 171 9.38 8.46 1.84
N VAL A 172 9.60 7.16 1.70
CA VAL A 172 8.90 6.09 2.43
C VAL A 172 9.61 5.84 3.77
N GLN A 173 9.46 6.78 4.69
CA GLN A 173 10.20 6.80 5.97
C GLN A 173 9.38 7.21 7.19
N ALA A 174 8.14 7.65 6.98
CA ALA A 174 7.30 8.14 8.07
C ALA A 174 6.76 6.98 8.92
N LEU A 175 6.72 7.15 10.25
CA LEU A 175 6.20 6.12 11.15
C LEU A 175 4.74 5.75 10.85
N ASN A 176 3.94 6.73 10.43
CA ASN A 176 2.54 6.57 10.02
C ASN A 176 2.37 6.39 8.50
N GLN A 177 3.41 5.91 7.80
CA GLN A 177 3.38 5.71 6.36
C GLN A 177 2.26 4.75 5.95
N SER A 178 1.40 5.21 5.03
CA SER A 178 0.42 4.35 4.37
C SER A 178 0.97 3.85 3.04
N MET A 179 0.87 2.55 2.81
CA MET A 179 1.26 1.90 1.56
C MET A 179 0.03 1.36 0.86
N GLN A 180 0.11 1.20 -0.46
CA GLN A 180 -1.00 0.68 -1.24
C GLN A 180 -1.40 -0.72 -0.78
N LEU A 181 -2.70 -0.92 -0.55
CA LEU A 181 -3.26 -2.20 -0.16
C LEU A 181 -3.41 -3.10 -1.41
N PRO A 182 -2.74 -4.26 -1.48
CA PRO A 182 -2.95 -5.22 -2.56
C PRO A 182 -4.40 -5.66 -2.65
N GLY A 183 -4.82 -6.04 -3.86
CA GLY A 183 -6.21 -6.39 -4.14
C GLY A 183 -7.13 -5.21 -4.47
N PHE A 184 -6.66 -3.96 -4.41
CA PHE A 184 -7.42 -2.80 -4.87
C PHE A 184 -6.80 -2.15 -6.12
N TRP A 185 -7.64 -1.77 -7.08
CA TRP A 185 -7.19 -1.20 -8.34
C TRP A 185 -6.60 0.21 -8.16
N ARG A 186 -5.42 0.45 -8.74
CA ARG A 186 -4.84 1.78 -8.95
C ARG A 186 -5.16 2.30 -10.33
N ARG A 187 -5.61 3.55 -10.41
CA ARG A 187 -6.08 4.16 -11.66
C ARG A 187 -5.32 5.44 -12.04
N LYS A 188 -4.11 5.63 -11.52
CA LYS A 188 -3.25 6.78 -11.86
C LYS A 188 -3.01 6.89 -13.36
N ARG A 189 -2.83 5.77 -14.07
CA ARG A 189 -2.82 5.69 -15.53
C ARG A 189 -4.09 4.96 -16.00
N LEU A 190 -5.07 5.71 -16.49
CA LEU A 190 -6.41 5.17 -16.84
C LEU A 190 -6.40 4.17 -18.00
N SER A 191 -5.38 4.23 -18.88
CA SER A 191 -5.19 3.26 -19.96
C SER A 191 -4.53 1.96 -19.50
N HIS A 192 -3.92 1.97 -18.32
CA HIS A 192 -3.19 0.83 -17.75
C HIS A 192 -3.46 0.78 -16.23
N PRO A 193 -4.72 0.56 -15.82
CA PRO A 193 -5.03 0.35 -14.41
C PRO A 193 -4.27 -0.88 -13.91
N ARG A 194 -3.85 -0.83 -12.65
CA ARG A 194 -3.00 -1.87 -12.05
C ARG A 194 -3.66 -2.43 -10.82
N LEU A 195 -3.51 -3.73 -10.61
CA LEU A 195 -3.99 -4.42 -9.42
C LEU A 195 -2.77 -5.00 -8.71
N PRO A 196 -2.23 -4.30 -7.69
CA PRO A 196 -1.15 -4.85 -6.90
C PRO A 196 -1.57 -6.16 -6.26
N LYS A 197 -0.62 -7.09 -6.17
CA LYS A 197 -0.83 -8.43 -5.63
C LYS A 197 0.39 -8.84 -4.80
N VAL A 198 0.13 -9.59 -3.75
CA VAL A 198 1.15 -10.36 -3.05
C VAL A 198 1.64 -11.46 -3.98
N ILE A 199 2.95 -11.56 -4.16
CA ILE A 199 3.58 -12.60 -5.01
C ILE A 199 4.41 -13.59 -4.20
N ALA A 200 4.84 -13.23 -2.99
CA ALA A 200 5.50 -14.14 -2.07
C ALA A 200 5.24 -13.76 -0.62
N ILE A 201 5.10 -14.78 0.23
CA ILE A 201 5.09 -14.68 1.69
C ILE A 201 6.07 -15.71 2.24
N SER A 202 6.81 -15.31 3.28
CA SER A 202 7.70 -16.17 4.03
C SER A 202 7.17 -16.43 5.43
N GLU A 203 7.24 -17.68 5.87
CA GLU A 203 6.92 -18.13 7.23
C GLU A 203 8.07 -17.85 8.24
N ALA A 204 9.17 -17.25 7.80
CA ALA A 204 10.27 -16.89 8.69
C ALA A 204 9.77 -15.98 9.83
N PRO A 205 10.28 -16.14 11.07
CA PRO A 205 9.85 -15.32 12.19
C PRO A 205 10.19 -13.83 11.95
N PRO A 206 9.50 -12.90 12.65
CA PRO A 206 9.86 -11.49 12.63
C PRO A 206 11.34 -11.25 12.93
N LEU A 207 11.90 -10.19 12.35
CA LEU A 207 13.29 -9.85 12.56
C LEU A 207 13.50 -9.30 13.96
N ASN A 208 14.44 -9.90 14.67
CA ASN A 208 15.03 -9.32 15.86
C ASN A 208 16.05 -8.22 15.50
N ARG A 209 16.54 -7.52 16.52
CA ARG A 209 17.46 -6.40 16.35
C ARG A 209 18.69 -6.71 15.49
N ARG A 210 19.34 -7.86 15.73
CA ARG A 210 20.54 -8.29 15.00
C ARG A 210 20.27 -8.51 13.52
N LEU A 211 19.11 -9.08 13.17
CA LEU A 211 18.74 -9.30 11.76
C LEU A 211 18.40 -7.98 11.07
N VAL A 212 17.79 -7.03 11.77
CA VAL A 212 17.58 -5.68 11.23
C VAL A 212 18.92 -4.99 10.94
N GLU A 213 19.87 -5.03 11.87
CA GLU A 213 21.23 -4.47 11.68
C GLU A 213 21.93 -5.08 10.47
N LYS A 214 21.89 -6.41 10.33
CA LYS A 214 22.41 -7.11 9.15
C LYS A 214 21.72 -6.67 7.86
N LEU A 215 20.41 -6.42 7.90
CA LEU A 215 19.63 -5.99 6.74
C LEU A 215 20.04 -4.58 6.29
N VAL A 216 20.19 -3.63 7.22
CA VAL A 216 20.57 -2.24 6.91
C VAL A 216 22.07 -2.03 6.71
N GLY A 217 22.89 -3.04 7.03
CA GLY A 217 24.34 -2.99 6.87
C GLY A 217 25.07 -2.27 8.00
N GLY A 218 24.55 -2.40 9.24
CA GLY A 218 25.24 -2.05 10.47
C GLY A 218 26.28 -3.08 10.88
#